data_AF-A0A2N6U490-F1
#
_entry.id   AF-A0A2N6U490-F1
#
_cell.length_a   1.000
_cell.length_b   1.000
_cell.length_c   1.000
_cell.angle_alpha   90.00
_cell.angle_beta   90.00
_cell.angle_gamma   90.00
#
_symmetry.space_group_name_H-M   'P 1'
#
loop_
_entity.id
_entity.type
_entity.pdbx_description
1 polymer ?
#
loop_
_entity_poly.entity_id
_entity_poly.type
_entity_poly.pdbx_seq_one_letter_code
_entity_poly.pdbx_strand_id
1 'polypeptide(L)' 'MNTTTTQWATISEATSIVPLSEDYLRKAIKRTEGNVLPARLIGRKYVIRVQDLDEWMSREGAAA' A
#
# COMPACT_ATOMS: atom_id res chain seq x y z
N MET A 1 -8.95 -23.32 -9.12
CA MET A 1 -9.53 -22.62 -7.95
C MET A 1 -8.39 -21.85 -7.30
N ASN A 2 -8.24 -20.56 -7.60
CA ASN A 2 -7.17 -19.77 -7.01
C ASN A 2 -7.69 -19.26 -5.67
N THR A 3 -7.22 -19.87 -4.58
CA THR A 3 -7.44 -19.35 -3.22
C THR A 3 -6.70 -18.03 -3.11
N THR A 4 -7.39 -16.92 -3.29
CA THR A 4 -6.82 -15.58 -3.06
C THR A 4 -6.63 -15.40 -1.56
N THR A 5 -5.56 -15.97 -1.03
CA THR A 5 -5.13 -15.72 0.35
C THR A 5 -4.90 -14.22 0.46
N THR A 6 -5.76 -13.54 1.20
CA THR A 6 -5.63 -12.10 1.41
C THR A 6 -4.37 -11.86 2.23
N GLN A 7 -3.28 -11.51 1.55
CA GLN A 7 -2.00 -11.21 2.17
C GLN A 7 -1.94 -9.74 2.59
N TRP A 8 -1.47 -9.52 3.81
CA TRP A 8 -1.24 -8.20 4.37
C TRP A 8 0.27 -7.99 4.51
N ALA A 9 0.72 -6.79 4.19
CA ALA A 9 2.10 -6.36 4.35
C ALA A 9 2.15 -5.12 5.24
N THR A 10 3.12 -5.06 6.15
CA THR A 10 3.49 -3.81 6.82
C THR A 10 4.10 -2.84 5.82
N ILE A 11 4.21 -1.56 6.20
CA ILE A 11 4.91 -0.56 5.36
C ILE A 11 6.32 -1.01 4.99
N SER A 12 7.04 -1.65 5.93
CA SER A 12 8.41 -2.11 5.69
C SER A 12 8.43 -3.22 4.63
N GLU A 13 7.56 -4.22 4.75
CA GLU A 13 7.41 -5.29 3.76
C GLU A 13 6.95 -4.75 2.40
N ALA A 14 6.07 -3.74 2.39
CA ALA A 14 5.60 -3.12 1.16
C ALA A 14 6.73 -2.52 0.31
N THR A 15 7.80 -2.02 0.92
CA THR A 15 8.98 -1.51 0.16
C THR A 15 9.77 -2.60 -0.57
N SER A 16 9.57 -3.87 -0.23
CA SER A 16 10.12 -5.00 -0.99
C SER A 16 9.27 -5.38 -2.19
N ILE A 17 8.01 -4.90 -2.23
CA ILE A 17 7.04 -5.18 -3.31
C ILE A 17 7.05 -4.05 -4.33
N VAL A 18 7.13 -2.80 -3.86
CA VAL A 18 7.06 -1.60 -4.72
C VAL A 18 8.34 -0.78 -4.59
N PRO A 19 8.82 -0.12 -5.66
CA PRO A 19 10.05 0.66 -5.64
C PRO A 19 9.86 2.04 -4.98
N LEU A 20 9.19 2.11 -3.83
CA LEU A 20 8.92 3.33 -3.07
C LEU A 20 9.44 3.21 -1.64
N SER A 21 9.88 4.33 -1.08
CA SER A 21 10.37 4.38 0.30
C SER A 21 9.23 4.26 1.32
N GLU A 22 9.56 3.79 2.53
CA GLU A 22 8.59 3.74 3.63
C GLU A 22 7.97 5.11 3.91
N ASP A 23 8.76 6.18 3.85
CA ASP A 23 8.29 7.55 4.08
C ASP A 23 7.27 7.99 3.03
N TYR A 24 7.49 7.62 1.76
CA TYR A 24 6.54 7.90 0.71
C TYR A 24 5.22 7.16 0.95
N LEU A 25 5.28 5.87 1.27
CA LEU A 25 4.10 5.06 1.60
C LEU A 25 3.34 5.62 2.81
N ARG A 26 4.05 6.06 3.86
CA ARG A 26 3.44 6.74 5.03
C ARG A 26 2.72 8.02 4.64
N LYS A 27 3.31 8.82 3.74
CA LYS A 27 2.67 10.03 3.21
C LYS A 27 1.44 9.66 2.37
N ALA A 28 1.55 8.66 1.49
CA ALA A 28 0.45 8.19 0.63
C ALA A 28 -0.76 7.70 1.43
N ILE A 29 -0.53 7.03 2.56
CA ILE A 29 -1.60 6.61 3.49
C ILE A 29 -2.30 7.81 4.14
N LYS A 30 -1.54 8.87 4.43
CA LYS A 30 -2.06 10.09 5.10
C LYS A 30 -2.65 11.11 4.14
N ARG A 31 -2.59 10.89 2.82
CA ARG A 31 -3.21 11.79 1.84
C ARG A 31 -4.72 11.84 2.06
N THR A 32 -5.29 13.03 1.91
CA THR A 32 -6.74 13.25 1.97
C THR A 32 -7.35 13.42 0.57
N GLU A 33 -6.51 13.63 -0.45
CA GLU A 33 -6.91 13.93 -1.82
C GLU A 33 -6.02 13.16 -2.82
N GLY A 34 -6.53 12.93 -4.03
CA GLY A 34 -5.84 12.19 -5.09
C GLY A 34 -5.84 10.68 -4.89
N ASN A 35 -4.74 10.03 -5.31
CA ASN A 35 -4.58 8.58 -5.16
C ASN A 35 -4.12 8.22 -3.74
N VAL A 36 -5.07 8.00 -2.84
CA VAL A 36 -4.84 7.64 -1.45
C VAL A 36 -4.54 6.14 -1.33
N LEU A 37 -3.50 5.77 -0.58
CA LEU A 37 -3.15 4.38 -0.33
C LEU A 37 -3.97 3.83 0.85
N PRO A 38 -4.91 2.89 0.63
CA PRO A 38 -5.70 2.34 1.73
C PRO A 38 -4.83 1.46 2.63
N ALA A 39 -4.80 1.79 3.91
CA ALA A 39 -4.13 1.01 4.94
C ALA A 39 -5.02 0.85 6.17
N ARG A 40 -4.77 -0.21 6.95
CA ARG A 40 -5.38 -0.44 8.26
C ARG A 40 -4.35 -0.24 9.35
N LEU A 41 -4.77 0.36 10.46
CA LEU A 41 -3.96 0.44 11.66
C LEU A 41 -4.25 -0.80 12.53
N ILE A 42 -3.24 -1.65 12.74
CA ILE A 42 -3.32 -2.80 13.65
C ILE A 42 -2.33 -2.57 14.78
N GLY A 43 -2.86 -2.32 15.98
CA GLY A 43 -2.08 -1.90 17.13
C GLY A 43 -1.39 -0.56 16.85
N ARG A 44 -0.06 -0.58 16.65
CA ARG A 44 0.76 0.61 16.35
C ARG A 44 1.35 0.62 14.94
N LYS A 45 1.01 -0.36 14.10
CA LYS A 45 1.57 -0.53 12.76
C LYS A 45 0.50 -0.38 11.70
N TYR A 46 0.84 0.32 10.62
CA TYR A 46 0.03 0.31 9.41
C TYR A 46 0.32 -0.98 8.63
N VAL A 47 -0.75 -1.62 8.19
CA VAL A 47 -0.72 -2.76 7.28
C VAL A 47 -1.56 -2.45 6.05
N ILE A 48 -1.11 -2.92 4.91
CA ILE A 48 -1.70 -2.70 3.60
C ILE A 48 -2.02 -4.07 3.01
N ARG A 49 -3.16 -4.23 2.35
CA ARG A 49 -3.41 -5.44 1.54
C ARG A 49 -2.50 -5.41 0.34
N VAL A 50 -1.82 -6.52 0.06
CA VAL A 50 -0.89 -6.59 -1.08
C VAL A 50 -1.62 -6.28 -2.40
N GLN A 51 -2.86 -6.75 -2.58
CA GLN A 51 -3.68 -6.41 -3.74
C GLN A 51 -3.98 -4.91 -3.81
N ASP A 52 -4.42 -4.30 -2.70
CA ASP A 52 -4.72 -2.86 -2.66
C ASP A 52 -3.46 -2.02 -2.98
N LEU A 53 -2.28 -2.48 -2.55
CA LEU A 53 -0.98 -1.84 -2.86
C LEU A 53 -0.66 -1.88 -4.36
N ASP A 54 -0.87 -3.03 -5.00
CA ASP A 54 -0.62 -3.23 -6.44
C ASP A 54 -1.58 -2.40 -7.32
N GLU A 55 -2.87 -2.41 -6.96
CA GLU A 55 -3.89 -1.59 -7.63
C GLU A 55 -3.61 -0.08 -7.45
N TRP A 56 -3.18 0.33 -6.25
CA TRP A 56 -2.81 1.71 -5.99
C TRP A 56 -1.56 2.14 -6.79
N MET A 57 -0.54 1.29 -6.88
CA MET A 57 0.66 1.56 -7.68
C MET A 57 0.36 1.74 -9.16
N SER A 58 -0.53 0.90 -9.70
CA SER A 58 -0.96 0.99 -11.10
C SER A 58 -1.60 2.35 -11.41
N ARG A 59 -2.28 2.97 -10.43
CA ARG A 59 -2.87 4.31 -10.55
C ARG A 59 -1.86 5.43 -10.31
N GLU A 60 -0.90 5.21 -9.42
CA GLU A 60 0.15 6.18 -9.11
C GLU A 60 1.07 6.41 -10.31
N GLY A 61 1.43 5.34 -11.03
CA GLY A 61 2.26 5.42 -12.23
C GLY A 61 1.55 5.98 -13.47
N ALA A 62 0.21 5.91 -13.51
CA ALA A 62 -0.59 6.48 -14.61
C ALA A 62 -0.83 7.99 -14.47
N ALA A 63 -0.53 8.57 -13.30
CA ALA A 63 -0.68 10.00 -13.02
C ALA A 63 0.62 10.81 -13.19
N ALA A 64 1.69 10.17 -13.71
CA ALA A 64 2.99 10.79 -13.99
C ALA A 64 3.14 11.18 -15.46
#